data_AF-A0AAJ2LS88-F1
#
_entry.id   AF-A0AAJ2LS88-F1
#
_cell.length_a   1.000
_cell.length_b   1.000
_cell.length_c   1.000
_cell.angle_alpha   90.00
_cell.angle_beta   90.00
_cell.angle_gamma   90.00
#
_symmetry.space_group_name_H-M   'P 1'
#
loop_
_entity.id
_entity.type
_entity.pdbx_description
1 polymer ?
#
loop_
_entity_poly.entity_id
_entity_poly.type
_entity_poly.pdbx_seq_one_letter_code
_entity_poly.pdbx_strand_id
1 'polypeptide(L)'
;MSRTPIKAYRAAILAAVGRSEEYLGQFTTLKGSRLRSAAESLRNEGKIRIVDGISEQGWYACLPIEAEWDFINDRLRVTDH
;
A
#
# COMPACT_ATOMS: atom_id res chain seq x y z
N MET A 1 -6.72 -16.77 -18.23
CA MET A 1 -6.09 -15.88 -17.22
C MET A 1 -7.19 -15.11 -16.48
N SER A 2 -7.55 -15.55 -15.29
CA SER A 2 -8.58 -14.91 -14.48
C SER A 2 -8.09 -13.54 -14.00
N ARG A 3 -8.73 -12.46 -14.46
CA ARG A 3 -8.44 -11.11 -13.99
C ARG A 3 -8.83 -11.01 -12.52
N THR A 4 -7.86 -10.88 -11.62
CA THR A 4 -8.13 -10.65 -10.20
C THR A 4 -9.00 -9.39 -10.04
N PRO A 5 -10.17 -9.50 -9.39
CA PRO A 5 -11.08 -8.37 -9.23
C PRO A 5 -10.54 -7.36 -8.22
N ILE A 6 -10.92 -6.08 -8.35
CA ILE A 6 -10.47 -5.00 -7.44
C ILE A 6 -10.80 -5.29 -5.97
N LYS A 7 -11.91 -5.99 -5.72
CA LYS A 7 -12.35 -6.44 -4.39
C LYS A 7 -11.34 -7.39 -3.74
N ALA A 8 -10.67 -8.24 -4.51
CA ALA A 8 -9.66 -9.15 -3.97
C ALA A 8 -8.41 -8.40 -3.52
N TYR A 9 -7.97 -7.37 -4.28
CA TYR A 9 -6.86 -6.51 -3.84
C TYR A 9 -7.21 -5.77 -2.56
N ARG A 10 -8.43 -5.24 -2.43
CA ARG A 10 -8.89 -4.59 -1.19
C ARG A 10 -8.84 -5.55 0.01
N ALA A 11 -9.31 -6.78 -0.17
CA ALA A 11 -9.29 -7.78 0.90
C ALA A 11 -7.86 -8.15 1.31
N ALA A 12 -6.95 -8.31 0.34
CA ALA A 12 -5.54 -8.60 0.62
C ALA A 12 -4.86 -7.47 1.40
N ILE A 13 -5.08 -6.21 1.00
CA ILE A 13 -4.54 -5.04 1.70
C ILE A 13 -5.05 -4.99 3.14
N LEU A 14 -6.36 -5.15 3.34
CA LEU A 14 -6.95 -5.14 4.68
C LEU A 14 -6.48 -6.30 5.55
N ALA A 15 -6.27 -7.49 4.97
CA ALA A 15 -5.78 -8.65 5.71
C ALA A 15 -4.32 -8.49 6.15
N ALA A 16 -3.48 -7.86 5.33
CA ALA A 16 -2.10 -7.54 5.71
C ALA A 16 -2.08 -6.44 6.78
N VAL A 17 -2.74 -5.31 6.51
CA VAL A 17 -2.78 -4.17 7.44
C VAL A 17 -3.47 -4.52 8.76
N GLY A 18 -4.51 -5.35 8.74
CA GLY A 18 -5.18 -5.84 9.96
C GLY A 18 -4.32 -6.75 10.83
N ARG A 19 -3.24 -7.30 10.28
CA ARG A 19 -2.18 -8.02 11.02
C ARG A 19 -1.05 -7.09 11.46
N SER A 20 -1.22 -5.78 11.32
CA SER A 20 -0.18 -4.77 11.55
C SER A 20 1.06 -4.96 10.65
N GLU A 21 0.87 -5.60 9.50
CA GLU A 21 1.91 -5.79 8.49
C GLU A 21 1.78 -4.75 7.37
N GLU A 22 2.91 -4.28 6.86
CA GLU A 22 2.94 -3.43 5.68
C GLU A 22 2.52 -4.23 4.43
N TYR A 23 1.75 -3.59 3.57
CA TYR A 23 1.42 -4.16 2.26
C TYR A 23 2.01 -3.31 1.16
N LEU A 24 2.98 -3.85 0.43
CA LEU A 24 3.72 -3.14 -0.62
C LEU A 24 3.07 -3.34 -1.99
N GLY A 25 3.09 -2.27 -2.78
CA GLY A 25 2.55 -2.25 -4.14
C GLY A 25 3.38 -1.40 -5.09
N GLN A 26 3.49 -1.86 -6.35
CA GLN A 26 4.12 -1.10 -7.43
C GLN A 26 3.10 -0.24 -8.19
N PHE A 27 3.52 0.95 -8.59
CA PHE A 27 2.77 1.83 -9.50
C PHE A 27 3.04 1.46 -10.96
N THR A 28 2.05 1.67 -11.85
CA THR A 28 2.30 1.69 -13.30
C THR A 28 2.09 3.11 -13.80
N THR A 29 3.00 3.57 -14.65
CA THR A 29 3.14 4.96 -15.11
C THR A 29 2.00 5.45 -16.01
N LEU A 30 1.14 4.56 -16.53
CA LEU A 30 0.11 4.92 -17.52
C LEU A 30 -1.30 5.16 -16.95
N LYS A 31 -1.57 4.71 -15.73
CA LYS A 31 -2.79 4.93 -14.93
C LYS A 31 -2.64 4.03 -13.72
N GLY A 32 -2.65 4.60 -12.52
CA GLY A 32 -2.43 3.89 -11.27
C GLY A 32 -2.99 2.46 -11.29
N SER A 33 -2.09 1.49 -11.07
CA SER A 33 -2.38 0.06 -10.96
C SER A 33 -3.75 -0.22 -10.30
N ARG A 34 -4.44 -1.31 -10.68
CA ARG A 34 -5.66 -1.74 -9.96
C ARG A 34 -5.43 -1.90 -8.45
N LEU A 35 -4.20 -2.23 -8.07
CA LEU A 35 -3.74 -2.30 -6.69
C LEU A 35 -3.72 -0.91 -6.04
N ARG A 36 -3.26 0.12 -6.77
CA ARG A 36 -3.28 1.53 -6.35
C ARG A 36 -4.70 2.05 -6.19
N SER A 37 -5.57 1.78 -7.17
CA SER A 37 -6.98 2.17 -7.05
C SER A 37 -7.67 1.49 -5.85
N ALA A 38 -7.36 0.22 -5.59
CA ALA A 38 -7.86 -0.48 -4.40
C ALA A 38 -7.35 0.16 -3.11
N ALA A 39 -6.05 0.46 -3.03
CA ALA A 39 -5.44 1.12 -1.88
C ALA A 39 -6.03 2.53 -1.66
N GLU A 40 -6.12 3.35 -2.69
CA GLU A 40 -6.68 4.71 -2.59
C GLU A 40 -8.14 4.70 -2.16
N SER A 41 -8.93 3.73 -2.66
CA SER A 41 -10.30 3.54 -2.18
C SER A 41 -10.34 3.21 -0.68
N LEU A 42 -9.42 2.37 -0.17
CA LEU A 42 -9.34 2.05 1.26
C LEU A 42 -8.84 3.22 2.11
N ARG A 43 -7.91 4.02 1.58
CA ARG A 43 -7.46 5.27 2.21
C ARG A 43 -8.62 6.25 2.33
N ASN A 44 -9.40 6.44 1.28
CA ASN A 44 -10.55 7.35 1.28
C ASN A 44 -11.65 6.89 2.26
N GLU A 45 -11.78 5.58 2.46
CA GLU A 45 -12.64 5.01 3.51
C GLU A 45 -12.06 5.14 4.92
N GLY A 46 -10.84 5.67 5.07
CA GLY A 46 -10.15 5.75 6.35
C GLY A 46 -9.92 4.37 6.95
N LYS A 47 -9.47 3.40 6.15
CA LYS A 47 -9.12 2.04 6.62
C LYS A 47 -7.62 1.78 6.71
N ILE A 48 -6.84 2.54 5.95
CA ILE A 48 -5.38 2.41 5.84
C ILE A 48 -4.76 3.79 5.62
N ARG A 49 -3.46 3.89 5.83
CA ARG A 49 -2.61 4.97 5.31
C ARG A 49 -1.84 4.48 4.09
N ILE A 50 -1.52 5.39 3.18
CA ILE A 50 -0.66 5.14 2.02
C ILE A 50 0.58 6.01 2.17
N VAL A 51 1.75 5.40 2.04
CA VAL A 51 3.04 6.10 2.01
C VAL A 51 3.68 5.88 0.66
N ASP A 52 3.95 6.99 -0.02
CA ASP A 52 4.52 7.05 -1.36
C ASP A 52 6.03 7.27 -1.30
N GLY A 53 6.74 6.88 -2.37
CA GLY A 53 8.17 7.18 -2.51
C GLY A 53 9.10 6.24 -1.75
N ILE A 54 8.69 5.00 -1.53
CA ILE A 54 9.52 3.97 -0.87
C ILE A 54 10.68 3.50 -1.76
N SER A 55 10.52 3.69 -3.07
CA SER A 55 11.53 3.36 -4.07
C SER A 55 11.41 4.35 -5.23
N GLU A 56 12.55 4.63 -5.87
CA GLU A 56 12.63 5.39 -7.13
C GLU A 56 11.79 4.76 -8.25
N GLN A 57 11.47 3.47 -8.15
CA GLN A 57 10.63 2.75 -9.12
C GLN A 57 9.13 3.04 -8.96
N GLY A 58 8.75 3.98 -8.08
CA GLY A 58 7.36 4.23 -7.73
C GLY A 58 6.79 3.01 -7.03
N TRP A 59 7.19 2.80 -5.77
CA TRP A 59 6.56 1.86 -4.84
C TRP A 59 5.85 2.63 -3.72
N TYR A 60 4.79 2.02 -3.18
CA TYR A 60 4.08 2.52 -2.01
C TYR A 60 3.77 1.40 -1.02
N ALA A 61 3.56 1.80 0.23
CA ALA A 61 3.11 0.94 1.31
C ALA A 61 1.71 1.33 1.74
N CYS A 62 0.92 0.33 2.05
CA CYS A 62 -0.31 0.46 2.82
C CYS A 62 0.00 0.05 4.26
N LEU A 63 -0.42 0.89 5.21
CA LEU A 63 -0.13 0.73 6.63
C LEU A 63 -1.39 0.91 7.47
N PRO A 64 -1.41 0.41 8.72
CA PRO A 64 -2.46 0.72 9.68
C PRO A 64 -2.65 2.23 9.83
N ILE A 65 -3.88 2.67 10.09
CA ILE A 65 -4.16 4.10 10.34
C ILE A 65 -3.42 4.61 11.58
N GLU A 66 -3.25 3.72 12.55
CA GLU A 66 -2.58 3.96 13.83
C GLU A 66 -1.04 3.93 13.67
N ALA A 67 -0.51 3.61 12.48
CA ALA A 67 0.94 3.54 12.27
C ALA A 67 1.61 4.90 12.49
N GLU A 68 2.57 4.92 13.41
CA GLU A 68 3.35 6.11 13.75
C GLU A 68 4.43 6.41 12.69
N TRP A 69 4.80 7.67 12.55
CA TRP A 69 5.81 8.09 11.58
C TRP A 69 7.18 7.47 11.82
N ASP A 70 7.55 7.18 13.07
CA ASP A 70 8.78 6.46 13.39
C ASP A 70 8.76 5.02 12.86
N PHE A 71 7.63 4.31 12.98
CA PHE A 71 7.45 2.98 12.39
C PHE A 71 7.58 3.01 10.85
N ILE A 72 7.06 4.08 10.25
CA ILE A 72 7.12 4.32 8.81
C ILE A 72 8.56 4.61 8.37
N ASN A 73 9.26 5.50 9.05
CA ASN A 73 10.64 5.84 8.72
C ASN A 73 11.59 4.66 8.95
N ASP A 74 11.43 3.89 10.02
CA ASP A 74 12.29 2.74 10.33
C ASP A 74 12.18 1.63 9.26
N ARG A 75 10.96 1.28 8.85
CA ARG A 75 10.75 0.24 7.83
C ARG A 75 11.04 0.70 6.41
N LEU A 76 10.78 1.97 6.08
CA LEU A 76 10.91 2.48 4.72
C LEU A 76 12.29 3.08 4.40
N ARG A 77 13.14 3.32 5.41
CA ARG A 77 14.54 3.75 5.20
C ARG A 77 15.47 2.61 4.75
N VAL A 78 15.01 1.36 4.76
CA VAL A 78 15.85 0.20 4.42
C VAL A 78 16.10 0.07 2.90
N THR A 79 15.47 0.90 2.05
CA THR A 79 15.61 0.83 0.59
C THR A 79 16.65 1.77 -0.04
N ASP A 80 17.46 2.49 0.75
CA ASP A 80 18.51 3.41 0.23
C ASP A 80 19.96 2.86 0.35
N HIS A 81 20.14 1.54 0.45
CA HIS A 81 21.48 0.91 0.50
C HIS A 81 21.78 0.03 -0.70
#